data_AF-A0A7X9BDH2-F1
#
_entry.id   AF-A0A7X9BDH2-F1
#
_cell.length_a   1.000
_cell.length_b   1.000
_cell.length_c   1.000
_cell.angle_alpha   90.00
_cell.angle_beta   90.00
_cell.angle_gamma   90.00
#
_symmetry.space_group_name_H-M   'P 1'
#
loop_
_entity.id
_entity.type
_entity.pdbx_description
1 polymer ?
#
loop_
_entity_poly.entity_id
_entity_poly.type
_entity_poly.pdbx_seq_one_letter_code
_entity_poly.pdbx_strand_id
1 'polypeptide(L)'
;RASLGNPWIFSRTVHFLKCGELLPGPRPAELLAMARRHLELLVQFKGERVAVWEMRKHAAWYTKGLRGAARLRDLINKARSREEITGLLQQFATTLEHEE
;
A
#
# COMPACT_ATOMS: atom_id res chain seq x y z
N ARG A 1 2.81 7.66 13.66
CA ARG A 1 2.16 8.07 12.39
C ARG A 1 3.08 7.86 11.18
N ALA A 2 4.36 8.25 11.23
CA ALA A 2 5.26 8.21 10.07
C ALA A 2 5.54 6.82 9.44
N SER A 3 5.38 5.73 10.21
CA SER A 3 5.57 4.35 9.72
C SER A 3 4.31 3.72 9.09
N LEU A 4 3.14 4.34 9.24
CA LEU A 4 1.88 3.78 8.75
C LEU A 4 1.86 3.85 7.22
N GLY A 5 1.84 2.68 6.56
CA GLY A 5 1.95 2.58 5.10
C GLY A 5 3.35 2.88 4.55
N ASN A 6 4.35 3.07 5.42
CA ASN A 6 5.72 3.40 5.03
C ASN A 6 6.74 2.56 5.84
N PRO A 7 6.80 1.23 5.63
CA PRO A 7 7.76 0.37 6.31
C PRO A 7 9.23 0.72 6.00
N TRP A 8 9.52 1.34 4.85
CA TRP A 8 10.88 1.75 4.47
C TRP A 8 11.51 2.78 5.40
N ILE A 9 10.71 3.49 6.20
CA ILE A 9 11.21 4.51 7.13
C ILE A 9 12.35 3.96 8.00
N PHE A 10 12.27 2.72 8.46
CA PHE A 10 13.31 2.11 9.29
C PHE A 10 14.62 1.93 8.52
N SER A 11 14.56 1.30 7.35
CA SER A 11 15.74 1.09 6.49
C SER A 11 16.38 2.42 6.06
N ARG A 12 15.56 3.43 5.73
CA ARG A 12 16.02 4.76 5.33
C ARG A 12 16.66 5.51 6.49
N THR A 13 16.08 5.44 7.69
CA THR A 13 16.67 6.03 8.90
C THR A 13 18.00 5.37 9.23
N VAL A 14 18.08 4.04 9.20
CA VAL A 14 19.34 3.32 9.47
C VAL A 14 20.42 3.69 8.44
N HIS A 15 20.07 3.79 7.16
CA HIS A 15 21.01 4.20 6.12
C HIS A 15 21.51 5.63 6.35
N PHE A 16 20.60 6.58 6.55
CA PHE A 16 20.94 7.98 6.82
C PHE A 16 21.87 8.13 8.03
N LEU A 17 21.60 7.40 9.12
CA LEU A 17 22.44 7.43 10.32
C LEU A 17 23.86 6.85 10.09
N LYS A 18 24.05 6.00 9.07
CA LYS A 18 25.34 5.35 8.78
C LYS A 18 26.22 6.15 7.83
N CYS A 19 25.66 6.72 6.77
CA CYS A 19 26.43 7.39 5.71
C CYS A 19 26.09 8.87 5.52
N GLY A 20 25.08 9.40 6.21
CA GLY A 20 24.58 10.76 6.03
C GLY A 20 23.74 10.98 4.76
N GLU A 21 23.52 9.94 3.95
CA GLU A 21 22.75 10.02 2.70
C GLU A 21 21.28 9.67 2.93
N LEU A 22 20.36 10.44 2.33
CA LEU A 22 18.93 10.15 2.39
C LEU A 22 18.49 9.38 1.14
N LEU A 23 18.17 8.09 1.31
CA LEU A 23 17.61 7.28 0.23
C LEU A 23 16.30 7.87 -0.30
N PRO A 24 16.01 7.73 -1.61
CA PRO A 24 14.73 8.15 -2.18
C PRO A 24 13.56 7.44 -1.52
N GLY A 25 12.38 8.05 -1.64
CA GLY A 25 11.13 7.40 -1.23
C GLY A 25 10.79 6.21 -2.14
N PRO A 26 9.92 5.29 -1.69
CA PRO A 26 9.45 4.20 -2.53
C PRO A 26 8.64 4.75 -3.71
N ARG A 27 8.76 4.09 -4.86
CA ARG A 27 7.94 4.38 -6.04
C ARG A 27 6.49 3.95 -5.80
N PRO A 28 5.50 4.50 -6.53
CA PRO A 28 4.10 4.09 -6.42
C PRO A 28 3.90 2.57 -6.57
N ALA A 29 4.58 1.93 -7.52
CA ALA A 29 4.52 0.48 -7.70
C ALA A 29 4.97 -0.30 -6.46
N GLU A 30 6.02 0.17 -5.77
CA GLU A 30 6.53 -0.46 -4.54
C GLU A 30 5.55 -0.29 -3.37
N LEU A 31 4.90 0.88 -3.27
CA LEU A 31 3.84 1.13 -2.29
C LEU A 31 2.66 0.17 -2.49
N LEU A 32 2.21 -0.02 -3.72
CA LEU A 32 1.08 -0.90 -4.04
C LEU A 32 1.43 -2.38 -3.86
N ALA A 33 2.66 -2.79 -4.23
CA ALA A 33 3.16 -4.13 -3.95
C ALA A 33 3.20 -4.42 -2.44
N MET A 34 3.61 -3.44 -1.63
CA MET A 34 3.62 -3.57 -0.18
C MET A 34 2.21 -3.62 0.42
N ALA A 35 1.26 -2.85 -0.14
CA ALA A 35 -0.15 -2.91 0.24
C ALA A 35 -0.73 -4.32 -0.02
N ARG A 36 -0.43 -4.91 -1.17
CA ARG A 36 -0.82 -6.29 -1.50
C ARG A 36 -0.17 -7.29 -0.54
N ARG A 37 1.13 -7.14 -0.26
CA ARG A 37 1.81 -8.01 0.72
C ARG A 37 1.17 -7.92 2.10
N HIS A 38 0.79 -6.73 2.55
CA HIS A 38 0.11 -6.54 3.82
C HIS A 38 -1.27 -7.22 3.83
N LEU A 39 -2.06 -7.12 2.75
CA LEU A 39 -3.32 -7.86 2.62
C LEU A 39 -3.11 -9.37 2.79
N GLU A 40 -2.15 -9.97 2.08
CA GLU A 40 -1.87 -11.41 2.17
C GLU A 40 -1.46 -11.82 3.59
N LEU A 41 -0.66 -11.01 4.28
CA LEU A 41 -0.31 -11.25 5.68
C LEU A 41 -1.53 -11.19 6.60
N LEU A 42 -2.44 -10.22 6.39
CA LEU A 42 -3.68 -10.12 7.16
C LEU A 42 -4.57 -11.35 6.92
N VAL A 43 -4.68 -11.81 5.68
CA VAL A 43 -5.45 -13.03 5.33
C VAL A 43 -4.83 -14.23 6.05
N GLN A 44 -3.50 -14.39 5.98
CA GLN A 44 -2.79 -15.50 6.61
C GLN A 44 -3.00 -15.55 8.13
N PHE A 45 -2.93 -14.41 8.82
CA PHE A 45 -2.95 -14.37 10.29
C PHE A 45 -4.32 -14.15 10.90
N LYS A 46 -5.26 -13.52 10.19
CA LYS A 46 -6.58 -13.11 10.73
C LYS A 46 -7.76 -13.65 9.93
N GLY A 47 -7.51 -14.32 8.82
CA GLY A 47 -8.54 -14.75 7.89
C GLY A 47 -9.06 -13.63 6.99
N GLU A 48 -9.64 -14.02 5.87
CA GLU A 48 -9.99 -13.10 4.77
C GLU A 48 -10.97 -12.01 5.17
N ARG A 49 -12.05 -12.37 5.87
CA ARG A 49 -13.10 -11.41 6.26
C ARG A 49 -12.54 -10.25 7.08
N VAL A 50 -11.66 -10.54 8.03
CA VAL A 50 -11.02 -9.53 8.88
C VAL A 50 -10.01 -8.72 8.06
N ALA A 51 -9.21 -9.39 7.23
CA ALA A 51 -8.23 -8.75 6.36
C ALA A 51 -8.85 -7.70 5.44
N VAL A 52 -9.94 -8.04 4.75
CA VAL A 52 -10.68 -7.13 3.85
C VAL A 52 -11.14 -5.87 4.60
N TRP A 53 -11.65 -6.02 5.82
CA TRP A 53 -12.13 -4.89 6.62
C TRP A 53 -10.99 -3.99 7.10
N GLU A 54 -9.92 -4.58 7.65
CA GLU A 54 -8.76 -3.81 8.10
C GLU A 54 -8.07 -3.09 6.93
N MET A 55 -8.04 -3.73 5.76
CA MET A 55 -7.41 -3.16 4.57
C MET A 55 -8.05 -1.86 4.10
N ARG A 56 -9.33 -1.61 4.40
CA ARG A 56 -10.00 -0.31 4.12
C ARG A 56 -9.27 0.86 4.77
N LYS A 57 -8.83 0.69 6.01
CA LYS A 57 -8.06 1.69 6.76
C LYS A 57 -6.61 1.75 6.25
N HIS A 58 -5.99 0.61 6.00
CA HIS A 58 -4.59 0.54 5.56
C HIS A 58 -4.37 1.09 4.15
N ALA A 59 -5.33 0.89 3.24
CA ALA A 59 -5.29 1.44 1.89
C ALA A 59 -5.15 2.96 1.88
N ALA A 60 -5.77 3.66 2.83
CA ALA A 60 -5.63 5.11 2.97
C ALA A 60 -4.20 5.56 3.31
N TRP A 61 -3.41 4.70 3.93
CA TRP A 61 -2.01 5.01 4.26
C TRP A 61 -1.09 4.80 3.06
N TYR A 62 -1.26 3.70 2.33
CA TYR A 62 -0.42 3.39 1.16
C TYR A 62 -0.68 4.29 -0.05
N THR A 63 -1.92 4.75 -0.22
CA THR A 63 -2.34 5.51 -1.41
C THR A 63 -2.30 7.02 -1.21
N LYS A 64 -1.81 7.50 -0.06
CA LYS A 64 -1.74 8.93 0.24
C LYS A 64 -0.81 9.64 -0.75
N GLY A 65 -1.35 10.66 -1.43
CA GLY A 65 -0.59 11.47 -2.39
C GLY A 65 -0.55 10.90 -3.81
N LEU A 66 -1.10 9.71 -4.05
CA LEU A 66 -1.23 9.16 -5.41
C LEU A 66 -2.43 9.79 -6.13
N ARG A 67 -2.24 10.17 -7.40
CA ARG A 67 -3.33 10.65 -8.26
C ARG A 67 -4.38 9.55 -8.41
N GLY A 68 -5.66 9.91 -8.35
CA GLY A 68 -6.76 8.94 -8.47
C GLY A 68 -7.00 8.05 -7.24
N ALA A 69 -6.21 8.19 -6.16
CA ALA A 69 -6.33 7.37 -4.96
C ALA A 69 -7.71 7.44 -4.27
N ALA A 70 -8.47 8.53 -4.46
CA ALA A 70 -9.82 8.64 -3.91
C ALA A 70 -10.77 7.59 -4.51
N ARG A 71 -10.70 7.36 -5.82
CA ARG A 71 -11.52 6.35 -6.52
C ARG A 71 -11.13 4.94 -6.09
N LEU A 72 -9.82 4.66 -6.00
CA LEU A 72 -9.34 3.36 -5.52
C LEU A 72 -9.87 3.06 -4.10
N ARG A 73 -9.79 4.02 -3.18
CA ARG A 73 -10.27 3.84 -1.80
C ARG A 73 -11.78 3.60 -1.72
N ASP A 74 -12.58 4.26 -2.56
CA ASP A 74 -14.02 4.01 -2.64
C ASP A 74 -14.32 2.57 -3.10
N LEU A 75 -13.60 2.07 -4.10
CA LEU A 75 -13.72 0.70 -4.57
C LEU A 75 -13.29 -0.31 -3.49
N ILE A 76 -12.17 -0.08 -2.81
CA ILE A 76 -11.70 -0.95 -1.71
C ILE A 76 -12.70 -0.96 -0.54
N ASN A 77 -13.37 0.15 -0.25
CA ASN A 77 -14.40 0.19 0.79
C ASN A 77 -15.62 -0.70 0.48
N LYS A 78 -15.90 -0.92 -0.81
CA LYS A 78 -17.00 -1.76 -1.30
C LYS A 78 -16.60 -3.22 -1.51
N ALA A 79 -15.30 -3.50 -1.56
CA ALA A 79 -14.77 -4.84 -1.78
C ALA A 79 -15.16 -5.82 -0.65
N ARG A 80 -15.34 -7.09 -1.04
CA ARG A 80 -15.83 -8.19 -0.19
C ARG A 80 -14.85 -9.36 -0.12
N SER A 81 -13.87 -9.44 -1.00
CA SER A 81 -12.86 -10.52 -1.02
C SER A 81 -11.43 -10.00 -1.15
N ARG A 82 -10.46 -10.86 -0.83
CA ARG A 82 -9.04 -10.55 -1.04
C ARG A 82 -8.71 -10.40 -2.53
N GLU A 83 -9.38 -11.18 -3.39
CA GLU A 83 -9.16 -11.17 -4.84
C GLU A 83 -9.60 -9.83 -5.44
N GLU A 84 -10.74 -9.30 -5.00
CA GLU A 84 -11.22 -7.99 -5.44
C GLU A 84 -10.22 -6.88 -5.08
N ILE A 85 -9.77 -6.83 -3.82
CA ILE A 85 -8.78 -5.82 -3.40
C ILE A 85 -7.48 -5.96 -4.18
N THR A 86 -7.00 -7.19 -4.36
CA THR A 86 -5.76 -7.45 -5.13
C THR A 86 -5.89 -7.00 -6.58
N GLY A 87 -7.02 -7.29 -7.23
CA GLY A 87 -7.31 -6.84 -8.59
C GLY A 87 -7.37 -5.32 -8.69
N LEU A 88 -8.02 -4.65 -7.74
CA LEU A 88 -8.09 -3.19 -7.68
C LEU A 88 -6.70 -2.54 -7.53
N LEU A 89 -5.86 -3.08 -6.65
CA LEU A 89 -4.48 -2.59 -6.48
C LEU A 89 -3.65 -2.79 -7.74
N GLN A 90 -3.79 -3.93 -8.42
CA GLN A 90 -3.06 -4.23 -9.65
C GLN A 90 -3.50 -3.32 -10.81
N GLN A 91 -4.81 -3.14 -11.02
CA GLN A 91 -5.34 -2.24 -12.05
C GLN A 91 -4.90 -0.80 -11.83
N PHE A 92 -4.90 -0.36 -10.57
CA PHE A 92 -4.44 0.98 -10.22
C PHE A 92 -2.94 1.17 -10.47
N ALA A 93 -2.11 0.16 -10.16
CA ALA A 93 -0.68 0.20 -10.48
C ALA A 93 -0.44 0.38 -11.98
N THR A 94 -1.13 -0.40 -12.81
CA THR A 94 -1.03 -0.30 -14.27
C THR A 94 -1.49 1.06 -14.78
N THR A 95 -2.54 1.66 -14.20
CA THR A 95 -3.00 3.00 -14.60
C THR A 95 -1.95 4.06 -14.31
N LEU A 96 -1.25 3.98 -13.18
CA LEU A 96 -0.18 4.92 -12.84
C LEU A 96 1.02 4.80 -13.80
N GLU A 97 1.36 3.59 -14.23
CA GLU A 97 2.47 3.36 -15.19
C GLU A 97 2.20 3.91 -16.58
N HIS A 98 0.93 4.05 -16.99
CA HIS A 98 0.55 4.61 -18.30
C HIS A 98 0.37 6.13 -18.29
N GLU A 99 0.37 6.76 -17.10
CA GLU A 99 0.25 8.21 -16.93
C GLU A 99 1.61 8.91 -16.70
N GLU A 100 2.69 8.15 -16.50
CA GLU A 100 4.09 8.64 -16.43
C GLU A 100 4.73 8.73 -17.82
#